data_AF-A0A8K0PLV0-F1
#
_entry.id   AF-A0A8K0PLV0-F1
#
_cell.length_a   1.000
_cell.length_b   1.000
_cell.length_c   1.000
_cell.angle_alpha   90.00
_cell.angle_beta   90.00
_cell.angle_gamma   90.00
#
_symmetry.space_group_name_H-M   'P 1'
#
loop_
_entity.id
_entity.type
_entity.pdbx_description
1 polymer ?
#
loop_
_entity_poly.entity_id
_entity_poly.type
_entity_poly.pdbx_seq_one_letter_code
_entity_poly.pdbx_strand_id
1 'polypeptide(L)'
;MAAKLIFYLRHALWHPTNLYAPVPQNHPYHHPSPSSWSRPSSLDSTSTLRPETDAEKASSRSATKARVKRWLSPRVLADATIGLSDGLTVPFALTAGLSALGDTRVVIYGGFAELFAGAISMGVGGYLGARGEW
;
A
#
# COMPACT_ATOMS: atom_id res chain seq x y z
N MET A 1 -6.30 -8.80 46.57
CA MET A 1 -5.54 -7.54 46.48
C MET A 1 -4.96 -7.32 45.08
N ALA A 2 -4.30 -8.30 44.45
CA ALA A 2 -3.66 -8.15 43.13
C ALA A 2 -4.61 -7.81 41.95
N ALA A 3 -5.84 -8.35 41.92
CA ALA A 3 -6.79 -8.06 40.84
C ALA A 3 -7.22 -6.59 40.78
N LYS A 4 -7.26 -5.90 41.93
CA LYS A 4 -7.56 -4.46 42.00
C LYS A 4 -6.43 -3.61 41.41
N LEU A 5 -5.18 -4.05 41.56
CA LEU A 5 -4.00 -3.34 41.05
C LEU A 5 -3.91 -3.41 39.52
N ILE A 6 -4.20 -4.58 38.93
CA ILE A 6 -4.23 -4.74 37.47
C ILE A 6 -5.37 -3.93 36.85
N PHE A 7 -6.54 -3.89 37.51
CA PHE A 7 -7.66 -3.06 37.07
C PHE A 7 -7.32 -1.55 37.14
N TYR A 8 -6.66 -1.11 38.21
CA TYR A 8 -6.22 0.29 38.35
C TYR A 8 -5.17 0.68 37.31
N LEU A 9 -4.20 -0.19 37.02
CA LEU A 9 -3.17 0.05 36.01
C LEU A 9 -3.74 0.09 34.58
N ARG A 10 -4.76 -0.71 34.28
CA ARG A 10 -5.46 -0.67 33.00
C ARG A 10 -6.30 0.60 32.81
N HIS A 11 -6.91 1.10 33.88
CA HIS A 11 -7.75 2.31 33.83
C HIS A 11 -6.96 3.62 33.94
N ALA A 12 -5.80 3.63 34.62
CA ALA A 12 -4.96 4.81 34.74
C ALA A 12 -4.19 5.16 33.45
N LEU A 13 -3.99 4.17 32.56
CA LEU A 13 -3.23 4.35 31.31
C LEU A 13 -4.11 4.63 30.09
N TRP A 14 -5.44 4.57 30.24
CA TRP A 14 -6.39 4.84 29.16
C TRP A 14 -7.13 6.16 29.43
N HIS A 15 -6.48 7.28 29.14
CA HIS A 15 -7.19 8.54 28.93
C HIS A 15 -7.54 8.66 27.45
N PRO A 16 -8.83 8.52 27.04
CA PRO A 16 -9.24 8.98 25.74
C PRO A 16 -9.32 10.50 25.84
N THR A 17 -8.26 11.21 25.46
CA THR A 17 -8.40 12.62 25.10
C THR A 17 -9.12 12.67 23.76
N ASN A 18 -10.44 12.46 23.81
CA ASN A 18 -11.35 12.73 22.72
C ASN A 18 -11.47 14.25 22.62
N LEU A 19 -10.54 14.86 21.90
CA LEU A 19 -10.61 16.27 21.50
C LEU A 19 -11.20 16.37 20.09
N TYR A 20 -12.40 15.81 19.88
CA TYR A 20 -13.23 16.18 18.74
C TYR A 20 -14.18 17.30 19.17
N ALA A 21 -13.68 18.53 19.10
CA ALA A 21 -14.58 19.69 19.15
C ALA A 21 -15.43 19.69 17.87
N PRO A 22 -16.76 19.86 17.94
CA PRO A 22 -17.58 20.02 16.75
C PRO A 22 -17.19 21.31 16.01
N VAL A 23 -16.93 21.21 14.71
CA VAL A 23 -16.67 22.37 13.83
C VAL A 23 -17.96 23.19 13.72
N PRO A 24 -17.95 24.51 13.96
CA PRO A 24 -19.13 25.36 13.79
C PRO A 24 -19.56 25.42 12.32
N GLN A 25 -20.82 25.07 12.04
CA GLN A 25 -21.40 24.93 10.69
C GLN A 25 -21.73 26.25 9.96
N ASN A 26 -21.28 27.41 10.42
CA ASN A 26 -21.72 28.70 9.87
C ASN A 26 -20.66 29.35 8.95
N HIS A 27 -20.14 28.60 7.98
CA HIS A 27 -19.39 29.21 6.87
C HIS A 27 -20.29 29.33 5.63
N PRO A 28 -20.57 30.55 5.12
CA PRO A 28 -21.30 30.72 3.88
C PRO A 28 -20.45 30.19 2.71
N TYR A 29 -20.87 29.07 2.12
CA TYR A 29 -20.28 28.58 0.89
C TYR A 29 -20.66 29.53 -0.26
N HIS A 30 -19.73 30.38 -0.68
CA HIS A 30 -19.80 31.01 -1.99
C HIS A 30 -19.48 29.95 -3.04
N HIS A 31 -20.48 29.56 -3.81
CA HIS A 31 -20.31 28.76 -5.01
C HIS A 31 -19.68 29.63 -6.12
N PRO A 32 -18.48 29.34 -6.63
CA PRO A 32 -18.02 29.96 -7.86
C PRO A 32 -18.71 29.30 -9.06
N SER A 33 -19.42 30.11 -9.85
CA SER A 33 -20.04 29.70 -11.12
C SER A 33 -18.98 29.20 -12.12
N PRO A 34 -19.24 28.14 -12.91
CA PRO A 34 -18.33 27.73 -13.96
C PRO A 34 -18.37 28.75 -15.10
N SER A 35 -17.25 29.44 -15.32
CA SER A 35 -17.09 30.31 -16.48
C SER A 35 -16.99 29.49 -17.76
N SER A 36 -17.83 29.86 -18.72
CA SER A 36 -17.88 29.37 -20.09
C SER A 36 -16.54 29.57 -20.80
N TRP A 37 -15.83 28.49 -21.12
CA TRP A 37 -14.66 28.57 -21.97
C TRP A 37 -15.08 28.60 -23.45
N SER A 38 -15.09 29.79 -24.02
CA SER A 38 -15.35 30.06 -25.43
C SER A 38 -14.24 29.48 -26.30
N ARG A 39 -14.58 28.61 -27.26
CA ARG A 39 -13.66 28.16 -28.32
C ARG A 39 -13.39 29.33 -29.29
N PRO A 40 -12.14 29.62 -29.67
CA PRO A 40 -11.87 30.37 -30.89
C PRO A 40 -11.54 29.41 -32.02
N SER A 41 -12.36 29.50 -33.07
CA SER A 41 -12.10 29.00 -34.42
C SER A 41 -11.54 30.12 -35.29
N SER A 42 -10.79 29.75 -36.35
CA SER A 42 -10.30 30.56 -37.50
C SER A 42 -8.91 31.21 -37.31
N LEU A 43 -7.96 31.30 -38.25
CA LEU A 43 -7.79 31.03 -39.71
C LEU A 43 -6.28 30.67 -39.89
N ASP A 44 -5.88 29.63 -40.63
CA ASP A 44 -5.68 29.46 -42.09
C ASP A 44 -4.37 30.04 -42.70
N SER A 45 -3.76 29.18 -43.53
CA SER A 45 -2.86 29.42 -44.68
C SER A 45 -1.33 29.69 -44.55
N THR A 46 -0.57 28.73 -45.13
CA THR A 46 0.49 28.91 -46.16
C THR A 46 2.00 28.88 -45.78
N SER A 47 2.62 27.77 -46.24
CA SER A 47 4.00 27.50 -46.70
C SER A 47 5.23 27.95 -45.91
N THR A 48 6.13 27.02 -45.58
CA THR A 48 7.45 26.83 -46.25
C THR A 48 8.33 25.77 -45.55
N LEU A 49 8.82 24.81 -46.36
CA LEU A 49 10.11 24.08 -46.28
C LEU A 49 10.50 23.23 -45.03
N ARG A 50 10.65 21.91 -45.30
CA ARG A 50 11.36 20.78 -44.63
C ARG A 50 12.71 21.12 -43.90
N PRO A 51 13.39 20.14 -43.25
CA PRO A 51 12.99 19.07 -42.31
C PRO A 51 13.98 19.02 -41.09
N GLU A 52 13.96 17.94 -40.29
CA GLU A 52 15.03 17.40 -39.40
C GLU A 52 14.72 17.38 -37.87
N THR A 53 14.73 16.15 -37.33
CA THR A 53 15.21 15.69 -36.00
C THR A 53 14.59 16.38 -34.77
N ASP A 54 13.67 15.76 -34.00
CA ASP A 54 14.02 14.81 -32.94
C ASP A 54 12.75 14.08 -32.40
N ALA A 55 12.16 13.18 -33.19
CA ALA A 55 10.95 12.45 -32.80
C ALA A 55 11.16 10.94 -32.57
N GLU A 56 12.39 10.49 -32.27
CA GLU A 56 12.68 9.04 -32.11
C GLU A 56 13.12 8.59 -30.71
N LYS A 57 13.37 9.48 -29.73
CA LYS A 57 13.94 9.05 -28.42
C LYS A 57 12.92 8.83 -27.29
N ALA A 58 11.63 9.01 -27.55
CA ALA A 58 10.54 8.86 -26.57
C ALA A 58 9.70 7.57 -26.76
N SER A 59 9.68 7.00 -27.97
CA SER A 59 8.84 5.83 -28.28
C SER A 59 9.42 4.51 -27.75
N SER A 60 10.75 4.34 -27.77
CA SER A 60 11.42 3.10 -27.35
C SER A 60 11.44 2.86 -25.84
N ARG A 61 11.42 3.92 -25.02
CA ARG A 61 11.32 3.82 -23.55
C ARG A 61 9.90 3.53 -23.08
N SER A 62 8.89 4.00 -23.81
CA SER A 62 7.47 3.76 -23.48
C SER A 62 7.05 2.33 -23.81
N ALA A 63 7.42 1.81 -24.98
CA ALA A 63 7.09 0.44 -25.38
C ALA A 63 7.75 -0.63 -24.49
N THR A 64 8.99 -0.40 -24.08
CA THR A 64 9.73 -1.31 -23.19
C THR A 64 9.19 -1.26 -21.75
N LYS A 65 8.85 -0.07 -21.24
CA LYS A 65 8.24 0.11 -19.90
C LYS A 65 6.80 -0.43 -19.85
N ALA A 66 6.03 -0.27 -20.93
CA ALA A 66 4.69 -0.84 -21.08
C ALA A 66 4.70 -2.37 -21.17
N ARG A 67 5.78 -2.99 -21.69
CA ARG A 67 5.94 -4.44 -21.77
C ARG A 67 6.26 -5.10 -20.43
N VAL A 68 6.96 -4.42 -19.52
CA VAL A 68 7.17 -4.91 -18.14
C VAL A 68 5.92 -4.71 -17.28
N LYS A 69 5.22 -3.58 -17.44
CA LYS A 69 4.02 -3.20 -16.68
C LYS A 69 2.82 -4.17 -16.84
N ARG A 70 2.81 -4.99 -17.90
CA ARG A 70 1.73 -5.96 -18.18
C ARG A 70 1.88 -7.30 -17.46
N TRP A 71 3.05 -7.62 -16.89
CA TRP A 71 3.29 -8.91 -16.18
C TRP A 71 3.29 -8.78 -14.65
N LEU A 72 3.49 -7.57 -14.13
CA LEU A 72 3.46 -7.29 -12.69
C LEU A 72 2.45 -6.17 -12.42
N SER A 73 1.22 -6.55 -12.07
CA SER A 73 0.20 -5.58 -11.69
C SER A 73 0.56 -4.99 -10.30
N PRO A 74 0.28 -3.69 -10.06
CA PRO A 74 0.57 -3.06 -8.77
C PRO A 74 -0.08 -3.77 -7.59
N ARG A 75 -1.22 -4.44 -7.80
CA ARG A 75 -1.92 -5.24 -6.78
C ARG A 75 -1.09 -6.45 -6.36
N VAL A 76 -0.60 -7.24 -7.32
CA VAL A 76 0.27 -8.39 -7.02
C VAL A 76 1.54 -7.96 -6.30
N LEU A 77 2.12 -6.82 -6.70
CA LEU A 77 3.32 -6.31 -6.03
C LEU A 77 3.02 -5.82 -4.60
N ALA A 78 1.87 -5.18 -4.38
CA ALA A 78 1.44 -4.75 -3.05
C ALA A 78 1.17 -5.95 -2.14
N ASP A 79 0.39 -6.93 -2.60
CA ASP A 79 0.08 -8.16 -1.85
C ASP A 79 1.36 -8.94 -1.53
N ALA A 80 2.29 -9.02 -2.48
CA ALA A 80 3.60 -9.65 -2.26
C ALA A 80 4.44 -8.88 -1.23
N THR A 81 4.43 -7.55 -1.25
CA THR A 81 5.21 -6.74 -0.31
C THR A 81 4.62 -6.81 1.11
N ILE A 82 3.30 -6.81 1.24
CA ILE A 82 2.61 -7.01 2.53
C ILE A 82 2.94 -8.40 3.07
N GLY A 83 2.79 -9.45 2.25
CA GLY A 83 3.07 -10.81 2.68
C GLY A 83 4.53 -11.11 2.97
N LEU A 84 5.45 -10.50 2.22
CA LEU A 84 6.88 -10.60 2.51
C LEU A 84 7.23 -9.84 3.79
N SER A 85 6.62 -8.68 4.03
CA SER A 85 6.87 -7.89 5.25
C SER A 85 6.39 -8.63 6.50
N ASP A 86 5.21 -9.25 6.44
CA ASP A 86 4.69 -10.09 7.53
C ASP A 86 5.51 -11.38 7.67
N GLY A 87 5.86 -12.01 6.54
CA GLY A 87 6.68 -13.22 6.45
C GLY A 87 8.15 -13.03 6.82
N LEU A 88 8.62 -11.79 7.02
CA LEU A 88 9.93 -11.52 7.61
C LEU A 88 9.81 -11.10 9.07
N THR A 89 8.82 -10.27 9.41
CA THR A 89 8.64 -9.76 10.77
C THR A 89 8.34 -10.87 11.77
N VAL A 90 7.40 -11.76 11.44
CA VAL A 90 6.99 -12.83 12.37
C VAL A 90 8.10 -13.88 12.54
N PRO A 91 8.71 -14.44 11.47
CA PRO A 91 9.84 -15.33 11.62
C PRO A 91 11.06 -14.67 12.28
N PHE A 92 11.29 -13.37 12.07
CA PHE A 92 12.36 -12.63 12.76
C PHE A 92 12.12 -12.58 14.26
N ALA A 93 10.91 -12.21 14.70
CA ALA A 93 10.56 -12.20 16.11
C ALA A 93 10.58 -13.61 16.73
N LEU A 94 10.07 -14.60 16.00
CA LEU A 94 10.05 -16.00 16.43
C LEU A 94 11.47 -16.53 16.61
N THR A 95 12.34 -16.36 15.62
CA THR A 95 13.73 -16.84 15.67
C THR A 95 14.53 -16.14 16.76
N ALA A 96 14.31 -14.83 16.96
CA ALA A 96 14.89 -14.09 18.07
C ALA A 96 14.44 -14.65 19.43
N GLY A 97 13.15 -14.96 19.59
CA GLY A 97 12.60 -15.59 20.80
C GLY A 97 13.13 -17.01 21.03
N LEU A 98 13.19 -17.84 19.98
CA LEU A 98 13.71 -19.21 20.03
C LEU A 98 15.22 -19.25 20.27
N SER A 99 15.96 -18.17 19.95
CA SER A 99 17.41 -18.11 20.17
C SER A 99 17.80 -18.31 21.64
N ALA A 100 16.90 -17.98 22.58
CA ALA A 100 17.10 -18.18 24.01
C ALA A 100 17.11 -19.65 24.45
N LEU A 101 16.66 -20.59 23.61
CA LEU A 101 16.61 -22.02 23.93
C LEU A 101 17.96 -22.74 23.76
N GLY A 102 18.97 -22.07 23.20
CA GLY A 102 20.33 -22.62 23.08
C GLY A 102 20.52 -23.70 22.00
N ASP A 103 19.48 -24.08 21.27
CA ASP A 103 19.57 -25.00 20.13
C ASP A 103 19.26 -24.30 18.80
N THR A 104 20.30 -24.10 17.98
CA THR A 104 20.20 -23.46 16.67
C THR A 104 19.32 -24.25 15.69
N ARG A 105 19.22 -25.58 15.81
CA ARG A 105 18.38 -26.39 14.92
C ARG A 105 16.91 -26.04 15.11
N VAL A 106 16.49 -25.86 16.36
CA VAL A 106 15.11 -25.45 16.68
C VAL A 106 14.80 -24.08 16.09
N VAL A 107 15.72 -23.12 16.19
CA VAL A 107 15.57 -21.79 15.59
C VAL A 107 15.40 -21.87 14.08
N ILE A 108 16.26 -22.65 13.40
CA ILE A 108 16.23 -22.78 11.95
C ILE A 108 14.95 -23.47 11.49
N TYR A 109 14.65 -24.66 12.03
CA TYR A 109 13.47 -25.42 11.61
C TYR A 109 12.17 -24.73 12.00
N GLY A 110 12.10 -24.11 13.17
CA GLY A 110 10.95 -23.34 13.62
C GLY A 110 10.71 -22.10 12.76
N GLY A 111 11.77 -21.33 12.46
CA GLY A 111 11.69 -20.16 11.59
C GLY A 111 11.24 -20.49 10.16
N PHE A 112 11.79 -21.55 9.57
CA PHE A 112 11.35 -22.02 8.25
C PHE A 112 9.93 -22.58 8.27
N ALA A 113 9.57 -23.35 9.30
CA ALA A 113 8.22 -23.88 9.43
C ALA A 113 7.18 -22.75 9.47
N GLU A 114 7.42 -21.71 10.27
CA GLU A 114 6.55 -20.53 10.34
C GLU A 114 6.49 -19.78 9.01
N LEU A 115 7.63 -19.61 8.33
CA LEU A 115 7.67 -18.94 7.03
C LEU A 115 6.84 -19.66 5.98
N PHE A 116 6.95 -21.00 5.88
CA PHE A 116 6.14 -21.79 4.95
C PHE A 116 4.67 -21.83 5.34
N ALA A 117 4.37 -22.00 6.63
CA ALA A 117 3.00 -21.99 7.13
C ALA A 117 2.32 -20.64 6.86
N GLY A 118 3.00 -19.53 7.16
CA GLY A 118 2.54 -18.18 6.90
C GLY A 118 2.33 -17.90 5.41
N ALA A 119 3.28 -18.29 4.56
CA ALA A 119 3.16 -18.10 3.11
C ALA A 119 1.97 -18.85 2.50
N ILE A 120 1.74 -20.10 2.92
CA ILE A 120 0.58 -20.89 2.47
C ILE A 120 -0.71 -20.28 2.99
N SER A 121 -0.76 -19.92 4.27
CA SER A 121 -1.93 -19.31 4.91
C SER A 121 -2.33 -18.00 4.22
N MET A 122 -1.38 -17.09 3.97
CA MET A 122 -1.64 -15.85 3.24
C MET A 122 -2.00 -16.08 1.78
N GLY A 123 -1.36 -17.04 1.11
CA GLY A 123 -1.67 -17.36 -0.29
C GLY A 123 -3.11 -17.87 -0.45
N VAL A 124 -3.51 -18.82 0.39
CA VAL A 124 -4.89 -19.35 0.40
C VAL A 124 -5.87 -18.29 0.90
N GLY A 125 -5.54 -17.57 1.96
CA GLY A 125 -6.38 -16.49 2.51
C GLY A 125 -6.63 -15.36 1.52
N GLY A 126 -5.61 -14.92 0.79
CA GLY A 126 -5.73 -13.93 -0.27
C GLY A 126 -6.55 -14.42 -1.46
N TYR A 127 -6.38 -15.69 -1.87
CA TYR A 127 -7.18 -16.29 -2.94
C TYR A 127 -8.66 -16.41 -2.56
N LEU A 128 -8.96 -16.91 -1.35
CA LEU A 128 -10.33 -17.05 -0.86
C LEU A 128 -10.97 -15.68 -0.62
N GLY A 129 -10.22 -14.70 -0.09
CA GLY A 129 -10.70 -13.33 0.06
C GLY A 129 -11.11 -12.71 -1.27
N ALA A 130 -10.32 -12.91 -2.34
CA ALA A 130 -10.67 -12.43 -3.67
C ALA A 130 -11.84 -13.18 -4.34
N ARG A 131 -12.14 -14.42 -3.92
CA ARG A 131 -13.23 -15.27 -4.44
C ARG A 131 -14.54 -15.13 -3.66
N GLY A 132 -14.48 -14.65 -2.42
CA GLY A 132 -15.61 -14.49 -1.50
C GLY A 132 -16.48 -13.26 -1.78
N GLU A 133 -16.15 -12.47 -2.81
CA GLU A 133 -16.97 -11.37 -3.29
C GLU A 133 -18.18 -11.90 -4.08
N TRP A 134 -19.18 -12.42 -3.35
CA TRP A 134 -20.56 -12.66 -3.82
C TRP A 134 -21.56 -12.32 -2.73
#